data_AF-A0A7W8EJ43-F1
#
_entry.id   AF-A0A7W8EJ43-F1
#
_cell.length_a   1.000
_cell.length_b   1.000
_cell.length_c   1.000
_cell.angle_alpha   90.00
_cell.angle_beta   90.00
_cell.angle_gamma   90.00
#
_symmetry.space_group_name_H-M   'P 1'
#
loop_
_entity.id
_entity.type
_entity.pdbx_description
1 polymer ?
#
loop_
_entity_poly.entity_id
_entity_poly.type
_entity_poly.pdbx_seq_one_letter_code
_entity_poly.pdbx_strand_id
1 'polypeptide(L)'
;MSVSKHHELVASEQELRDVVNRELAGTGTGSDLVIMGGHFMLFENEEGKLVSGIIEEQDSEVMKRRIAGRVGIFPAYTWRMSVDLLHDHPEARLLLLINDWQYVPQNGRPAGELRAEYYEGFNQLPSSYEKELRSVGLSPDSMLPSRKHPLAFPETWLKYRFQKTAAKLVKQGRLEKRYLESGESKPEVSFLDDNGNYRTLMSCGITGCAGEMTEMVAEVYNAGYRTLLVYAPGECLNPVETGVDIALSLYGLPGMTVIITDPGGSGEMSADEIFGGLVTVCTIRS
;
A
#
# COMPACT_ATOMS: atom_id res chain seq x y z
N MET A 1 24.13 -3.79 5.85
CA MET A 1 23.97 -3.38 4.44
C MET A 1 23.47 -1.94 4.48
N SER A 2 23.97 -1.06 3.61
CA SER A 2 23.62 0.36 3.68
C SER A 2 22.37 0.59 2.84
N VAL A 3 21.27 1.00 3.48
CA VAL A 3 20.09 1.49 2.75
C VAL A 3 20.38 2.91 2.26
N SER A 4 20.10 3.19 0.99
CA SER A 4 20.21 4.56 0.43
C SER A 4 18.82 5.11 0.12
N LYS A 5 18.65 6.42 0.30
CA LYS A 5 17.40 7.13 0.05
C LYS A 5 17.65 8.35 -0.82
N HIS A 6 16.78 8.55 -1.81
CA HIS A 6 16.77 9.74 -2.65
C HIS A 6 15.36 10.31 -2.68
N HIS A 7 15.24 11.63 -2.54
CA HIS A 7 13.96 12.34 -2.58
C HIS A 7 14.00 13.38 -3.69
N GLU A 8 12.91 13.48 -4.42
CA GLU A 8 12.68 14.47 -5.46
C GLU A 8 11.24 14.99 -5.35
N LEU A 9 11.01 16.24 -5.77
CA LEU A 9 9.68 16.84 -5.86
C LEU A 9 9.34 17.07 -7.32
N VAL A 10 8.13 16.73 -7.73
CA VAL A 10 7.63 16.89 -9.09
C VAL A 10 6.34 17.71 -9.10
N ALA A 11 6.16 18.52 -10.15
CA ALA A 11 5.06 19.47 -10.30
C ALA A 11 4.06 19.08 -11.39
N SER A 12 4.21 17.90 -12.02
CA SER A 12 3.26 17.38 -13.01
C SER A 12 3.30 15.86 -13.14
N GLU A 13 2.23 15.29 -13.71
CA GLU A 13 2.16 13.85 -14.02
C GLU A 13 3.29 13.43 -14.98
N GLN A 14 3.67 14.29 -15.91
CA GLN A 14 4.77 14.00 -16.84
C GLN A 14 6.11 13.94 -16.09
N GLU A 15 6.40 14.90 -15.21
CA GLU A 15 7.62 14.88 -14.40
C GLU A 15 7.68 13.64 -13.50
N LEU A 16 6.53 13.25 -12.91
CA LEU A 16 6.43 12.01 -12.13
C LEU A 16 6.77 10.78 -12.98
N ARG A 17 6.19 10.67 -14.19
CA ARG A 17 6.49 9.57 -15.12
C ARG A 17 7.96 9.56 -15.53
N ASP A 18 8.55 10.71 -15.80
CA ASP A 18 9.95 10.84 -16.18
C ASP A 18 10.89 10.36 -15.06
N VAL A 19 10.60 10.74 -13.81
CA VAL A 19 11.34 10.28 -12.62
C VAL A 19 11.19 8.76 -12.46
N VAL A 20 9.96 8.23 -12.47
CA VAL A 20 9.72 6.79 -12.33
C VAL A 20 10.47 6.01 -13.41
N ASN A 21 10.34 6.39 -14.68
CA ASN A 21 11.02 5.72 -15.79
C ASN A 21 12.55 5.76 -15.66
N ARG A 22 13.10 6.87 -15.17
CA ARG A 22 14.55 7.00 -14.91
C ARG A 22 15.00 6.07 -13.79
N GLU A 23 14.25 5.98 -12.69
CA GLU A 23 14.58 5.06 -11.60
C GLU A 23 14.45 3.59 -12.04
N LEU A 24 13.44 3.25 -12.85
CA LEU A 24 13.25 1.92 -13.44
C LEU A 24 14.36 1.55 -14.44
N ALA A 25 14.81 2.48 -15.27
CA ALA A 25 15.94 2.24 -16.19
C ALA A 25 17.24 1.89 -15.43
N GLY A 26 17.37 2.34 -14.18
CA GLY A 26 18.49 2.03 -13.30
C GLY A 26 18.45 0.64 -12.65
N THR A 27 17.32 -0.09 -12.68
CA THR A 27 17.16 -1.37 -11.95
C THR A 27 17.41 -2.63 -12.79
N GLY A 28 17.71 -2.51 -14.09
CA GLY A 28 17.97 -3.65 -14.98
C GLY A 28 16.74 -4.09 -15.79
N THR A 29 16.83 -5.20 -16.53
CA THR A 29 15.80 -5.58 -17.51
C THR A 29 14.54 -6.19 -16.86
N GLY A 30 13.44 -5.43 -16.92
CA GLY A 30 12.06 -5.86 -17.16
C GLY A 30 11.34 -6.70 -16.11
N SER A 31 11.76 -7.93 -15.83
CA SER A 31 10.90 -8.94 -15.16
C SER A 31 10.65 -8.74 -13.66
N ASP A 32 11.22 -7.70 -13.07
CA ASP A 32 11.39 -7.57 -11.63
C ASP A 32 10.52 -6.49 -11.00
N LEU A 33 9.61 -5.88 -11.77
CA LEU A 33 8.75 -4.77 -11.34
C LEU A 33 7.37 -5.23 -10.85
N VAL A 34 6.99 -4.74 -9.68
CA VAL A 34 5.62 -4.74 -9.18
C VAL A 34 5.14 -3.30 -9.01
N ILE A 35 3.93 -3.00 -9.47
CA ILE A 35 3.30 -1.68 -9.36
C ILE A 35 2.11 -1.81 -8.41
N MET A 36 2.19 -1.20 -7.24
CA MET A 36 1.07 -1.03 -6.34
C MET A 36 0.31 0.24 -6.71
N GLY A 37 -0.91 0.07 -7.23
CA GLY A 37 -1.82 1.15 -7.54
C GLY A 37 -3.28 0.71 -7.43
N GLY A 38 -4.18 1.68 -7.45
CA GLY A 38 -5.60 1.41 -7.23
C GLY A 38 -5.94 1.07 -5.79
N HIS A 39 -5.06 1.40 -4.83
CA HIS A 39 -5.30 1.17 -3.42
C HIS A 39 -6.60 1.84 -2.96
N PHE A 40 -7.51 1.06 -2.36
CA PHE A 40 -8.78 1.57 -1.85
C PHE A 40 -9.13 1.03 -0.47
N MET A 41 -9.97 1.77 0.24
CA MET A 41 -10.50 1.39 1.54
C MET A 41 -11.88 0.76 1.42
N LEU A 42 -12.26 -0.10 2.35
CA LEU A 42 -13.63 -0.60 2.46
C LEU A 42 -14.47 0.34 3.32
N PHE A 43 -15.67 0.67 2.84
CA PHE A 43 -16.65 1.47 3.57
C PHE A 43 -17.94 0.67 3.79
N GLU A 44 -18.58 0.87 4.94
CA GLU A 44 -19.95 0.40 5.14
C GLU A 44 -20.94 1.31 4.40
N ASN A 45 -21.77 0.73 3.54
CA ASN A 45 -22.87 1.40 2.85
C ASN A 45 -24.13 1.45 3.71
N GLU A 46 -25.19 2.06 3.18
CA GLU A 46 -26.48 2.23 3.86
C GLU A 46 -27.21 0.91 4.16
N GLU A 47 -26.83 -0.18 3.47
CA GLU A 47 -27.35 -1.54 3.71
C GLU A 47 -26.56 -2.30 4.79
N GLY A 48 -25.52 -1.70 5.39
CA GLY A 48 -24.66 -2.35 6.38
C GLY A 48 -23.71 -3.38 5.77
N LYS A 49 -23.35 -3.22 4.49
CA LYS A 49 -22.37 -4.06 3.77
C LYS A 49 -21.12 -3.27 3.46
N LEU A 50 -19.98 -3.96 3.42
CA LEU A 50 -18.74 -3.36 2.94
C LEU A 50 -18.76 -3.25 1.42
N VAL A 51 -18.38 -2.07 0.92
CA VAL A 51 -18.22 -1.76 -0.50
C VAL A 51 -16.85 -1.12 -0.73
N SER A 52 -16.34 -1.24 -1.96
CA SER A 52 -15.06 -0.65 -2.36
C SER A 52 -15.14 0.87 -2.31
N GLY A 53 -14.13 1.52 -1.74
CA GLY A 53 -14.00 2.97 -1.65
C GLY A 53 -13.55 3.63 -2.95
N ILE A 54 -14.23 3.32 -4.05
CA ILE A 54 -13.97 3.83 -5.39
C ILE A 54 -15.23 4.57 -5.83
N ILE A 55 -15.10 5.84 -6.24
CA ILE A 55 -16.24 6.72 -6.55
C ILE A 55 -17.06 6.14 -7.71
N GLU A 56 -16.37 5.64 -8.73
CA GLU A 56 -16.91 5.09 -9.97
C GLU A 56 -17.70 3.79 -9.76
N GLU A 57 -17.49 3.10 -8.64
CA GLU A 57 -18.20 1.86 -8.29
C GLU A 57 -19.47 2.11 -7.46
N GLN A 58 -19.77 3.37 -7.09
CA GLN A 58 -20.92 3.66 -6.25
C GLN A 58 -22.12 4.15 -7.05
N ASP A 59 -23.28 3.59 -6.74
CA ASP A 59 -24.57 4.12 -7.22
C ASP A 59 -25.13 5.21 -6.28
N SER A 60 -24.86 5.11 -4.97
CA SER A 60 -25.36 6.06 -3.97
C SER A 60 -24.57 7.37 -3.98
N GLU A 61 -25.27 8.49 -4.12
CA GLU A 61 -24.70 9.84 -3.99
C GLU A 61 -24.13 10.12 -2.59
N VAL A 62 -24.69 9.50 -1.55
CA VAL A 62 -24.16 9.61 -0.18
C VAL A 62 -22.79 8.94 -0.10
N MET A 63 -22.67 7.75 -0.67
CA MET A 63 -21.40 7.02 -0.71
C MET A 63 -20.37 7.72 -1.58
N LYS A 64 -20.75 8.21 -2.77
CA LYS A 64 -19.84 9.01 -3.62
C LYS A 64 -19.27 10.21 -2.87
N ARG A 65 -20.11 11.00 -2.18
CA ARG A 65 -19.65 12.16 -1.40
C ARG A 65 -18.76 11.76 -0.24
N ARG A 66 -19.09 10.68 0.46
CA ARG A 66 -18.30 10.17 1.60
C ARG A 66 -16.92 9.72 1.14
N ILE A 67 -16.84 8.99 0.03
CA ILE A 67 -15.58 8.51 -0.55
C ILE A 67 -14.78 9.69 -1.09
N ALA A 68 -15.41 10.56 -1.90
CA ALA A 68 -14.76 11.75 -2.45
C ALA A 68 -14.12 12.62 -1.37
N GLY A 69 -14.82 12.91 -0.27
CA GLY A 69 -14.27 13.71 0.83
C GLY A 69 -13.21 13.03 1.69
N ARG A 70 -12.92 11.73 1.46
CA ARG A 70 -11.91 10.98 2.22
C ARG A 70 -10.70 10.61 1.38
N VAL A 71 -10.93 10.12 0.16
CA VAL A 71 -9.90 9.54 -0.69
C VAL A 71 -9.81 10.23 -2.05
N GLY A 72 -10.83 10.98 -2.44
CA GLY A 72 -10.86 11.68 -3.73
C GLY A 72 -10.77 10.71 -4.92
N ILE A 73 -10.09 11.15 -5.97
CA ILE A 73 -9.86 10.34 -7.19
C ILE A 73 -8.72 9.32 -7.05
N PHE A 74 -8.01 9.29 -5.92
CA PHE A 74 -6.76 8.54 -5.77
C PHE A 74 -6.84 7.07 -6.21
N PRO A 75 -7.86 6.27 -5.85
CA PRO A 75 -7.92 4.87 -6.29
C PRO A 75 -7.96 4.74 -7.81
N ALA A 76 -8.95 5.34 -8.48
CA ALA A 76 -9.07 5.27 -9.94
C ALA A 76 -7.88 5.93 -10.65
N TYR A 77 -7.40 7.07 -10.14
CA TYR A 77 -6.29 7.80 -10.73
C TYR A 77 -4.98 7.00 -10.71
N THR A 78 -4.61 6.43 -9.56
CA THR A 78 -3.40 5.62 -9.44
C THR A 78 -3.52 4.29 -10.16
N TRP A 79 -4.73 3.73 -10.27
CA TRP A 79 -4.98 2.55 -11.09
C TRP A 79 -4.69 2.83 -12.57
N ARG A 80 -5.24 3.91 -13.13
CA ARG A 80 -4.98 4.34 -14.50
C ARG A 80 -3.50 4.52 -14.78
N MET A 81 -2.80 5.25 -13.90
CA MET A 81 -1.34 5.44 -14.03
C MET A 81 -0.58 4.11 -14.01
N SER A 82 -1.04 3.15 -13.20
CA SER A 82 -0.43 1.82 -13.11
C SER A 82 -0.70 0.99 -14.36
N VAL A 83 -1.90 1.08 -14.93
CA VAL A 83 -2.27 0.41 -16.18
C VAL A 83 -1.45 0.96 -17.36
N ASP A 84 -1.28 2.28 -17.44
CA ASP A 84 -0.43 2.90 -18.46
C ASP A 84 1.03 2.43 -18.34
N LEU A 85 1.57 2.40 -17.12
CA LEU A 85 2.94 1.93 -16.89
C LEU A 85 3.10 0.43 -17.17
N LEU A 86 2.10 -0.38 -16.82
CA LEU A 86 2.09 -1.81 -17.13
C LEU A 86 2.01 -2.07 -18.64
N HIS A 87 1.31 -1.22 -19.40
CA HIS A 87 1.29 -1.32 -20.86
C HIS A 87 2.70 -1.13 -21.46
N ASP A 88 3.50 -0.23 -20.89
CA ASP A 88 4.87 0.02 -21.32
C ASP A 88 5.87 -1.03 -20.78
N HIS A 89 5.50 -1.73 -19.70
CA HIS A 89 6.26 -2.79 -19.03
C HIS A 89 5.42 -4.07 -18.87
N PRO A 90 5.09 -4.78 -19.97
CA PRO A 90 4.10 -5.87 -19.96
C PRO A 90 4.48 -7.08 -19.10
N GLU A 91 5.75 -7.21 -18.72
CA GLU A 91 6.26 -8.23 -17.81
C GLU A 91 6.07 -7.89 -16.32
N ALA A 92 5.74 -6.64 -15.98
CA ALA A 92 5.48 -6.21 -14.62
C ALA A 92 4.18 -6.83 -14.08
N ARG A 93 3.97 -6.70 -12.77
CA ARG A 93 2.72 -7.12 -12.11
C ARG A 93 2.05 -6.00 -11.36
N LEU A 94 0.73 -6.04 -11.30
CA LEU A 94 -0.07 -5.13 -10.48
C LEU A 94 -0.33 -5.71 -9.08
N LEU A 95 -0.17 -4.90 -8.05
CA LEU A 95 -0.51 -5.23 -6.68
C LEU A 95 -1.67 -4.35 -6.23
N LEU A 96 -2.82 -4.96 -5.93
CA LEU A 96 -3.96 -4.27 -5.35
C LEU A 96 -3.97 -4.43 -3.83
N LEU A 97 -3.67 -3.36 -3.10
CA LEU A 97 -3.79 -3.31 -1.65
C LEU A 97 -5.21 -2.87 -1.27
N ILE A 98 -5.88 -3.60 -0.38
CA ILE A 98 -7.23 -3.25 0.11
C ILE A 98 -7.16 -2.95 1.61
N ASN A 99 -7.41 -1.69 1.98
CA ASN A 99 -7.55 -1.28 3.37
C ASN A 99 -8.92 -1.73 3.90
N ASP A 100 -8.91 -2.91 4.51
CA ASP A 100 -10.08 -3.57 5.06
C ASP A 100 -10.22 -3.37 6.58
N TRP A 101 -9.69 -2.28 7.14
CA TRP A 101 -9.80 -2.03 8.58
C TRP A 101 -10.18 -0.60 8.98
N GLN A 102 -9.67 0.43 8.29
CA GLN A 102 -9.73 1.82 8.76
C GLN A 102 -11.16 2.35 8.89
N TYR A 103 -12.02 2.02 7.92
CA TYR A 103 -13.43 2.45 7.90
C TYR A 103 -14.42 1.30 8.07
N VAL A 104 -13.93 0.11 8.44
CA VAL A 104 -14.79 -1.01 8.79
C VAL A 104 -15.37 -0.77 10.19
N PRO A 105 -16.71 -0.81 10.34
CA PRO A 105 -17.36 -0.50 11.60
C PRO A 105 -16.90 -1.46 12.71
N GLN A 106 -16.70 -0.89 13.90
CA GLN A 106 -16.33 -1.64 15.11
C GLN A 106 -17.53 -1.90 16.03
N ASN A 107 -18.66 -1.24 15.76
CA ASN A 107 -19.89 -1.34 16.53
C ASN A 107 -20.95 -2.05 15.71
N GLY A 108 -21.79 -2.88 16.35
CA GLY A 108 -22.82 -3.65 15.66
C GLY A 108 -22.29 -5.02 15.20
N ARG A 109 -22.24 -5.24 13.89
CA ARG A 109 -21.79 -6.51 13.31
C ARG A 109 -20.29 -6.71 13.52
N PRO A 110 -19.80 -7.93 13.81
CA PRO A 110 -18.37 -8.18 13.92
C PRO A 110 -17.62 -7.84 12.62
N ALA A 111 -16.59 -7.01 12.72
CA ALA A 111 -15.75 -6.60 11.58
C ALA A 111 -15.13 -7.79 10.82
N GLY A 112 -14.94 -8.94 11.47
CA GLY A 112 -14.47 -10.17 10.83
C GLY A 112 -15.49 -10.78 9.87
N GLU A 113 -16.78 -10.75 10.24
CA GLU A 113 -17.87 -11.27 9.40
C GLU A 113 -18.07 -10.39 8.17
N LEU A 114 -18.09 -9.07 8.36
CA LEU A 114 -18.21 -8.10 7.26
C LEU A 114 -17.10 -8.24 6.22
N ARG A 115 -15.85 -8.42 6.67
CA ARG A 115 -14.72 -8.68 5.77
C ARG A 115 -14.87 -10.02 5.05
N ALA A 116 -15.27 -11.07 5.77
CA ALA A 116 -15.45 -12.39 5.18
C ALA A 116 -16.50 -12.35 4.06
N GLU A 117 -17.63 -11.69 4.28
CA GLU A 117 -18.68 -11.49 3.27
C GLU A 117 -18.16 -10.72 2.05
N TYR A 118 -17.40 -9.64 2.27
CA TYR A 118 -16.80 -8.88 1.17
C TYR A 118 -15.87 -9.77 0.32
N TYR A 119 -14.93 -10.47 0.95
CA TYR A 119 -13.95 -11.30 0.23
C TYR A 119 -14.54 -12.58 -0.37
N GLU A 120 -15.68 -13.07 0.12
CA GLU A 120 -16.42 -14.15 -0.53
C GLU A 120 -17.04 -13.68 -1.86
N GLY A 121 -17.47 -12.41 -1.92
CA GLY A 121 -17.98 -11.78 -3.14
C GLY A 121 -16.90 -11.22 -4.08
N PHE A 122 -15.71 -10.91 -3.57
CA PHE A 122 -14.64 -10.24 -4.32
C PHE A 122 -13.83 -11.20 -5.21
N ASN A 123 -14.50 -11.78 -6.21
CA ASN A 123 -13.90 -12.75 -7.14
C ASN A 123 -13.41 -12.14 -8.46
N GLN A 124 -13.61 -10.84 -8.62
CA GLN A 124 -13.25 -10.07 -9.81
C GLN A 124 -12.81 -8.66 -9.38
N LEU A 125 -12.04 -8.00 -10.24
CA LEU A 125 -11.66 -6.60 -10.01
C LEU A 125 -12.92 -5.69 -10.04
N PRO A 126 -12.86 -4.50 -9.41
CA PRO A 126 -13.85 -3.46 -9.62
C PRO A 126 -14.09 -3.21 -11.12
N SER A 127 -15.32 -2.88 -11.49
CA SER A 127 -15.73 -2.82 -12.90
C SER A 127 -15.00 -1.74 -13.69
N SER A 128 -14.77 -0.58 -13.07
CA SER A 128 -13.93 0.51 -13.58
C SER A 128 -12.50 0.04 -13.82
N TYR A 129 -11.92 -0.69 -12.86
CA TYR A 129 -10.54 -1.17 -12.94
C TYR A 129 -10.36 -2.19 -14.07
N GLU A 130 -11.32 -3.13 -14.18
CA GLU A 130 -11.32 -4.13 -15.25
C GLU A 130 -11.49 -3.49 -16.63
N LYS A 131 -12.36 -2.46 -16.74
CA LYS A 131 -12.55 -1.70 -17.97
C LYS A 131 -11.26 -1.01 -18.41
N GLU A 132 -10.54 -0.39 -17.48
CA GLU A 132 -9.25 0.26 -17.78
C GLU A 132 -8.20 -0.75 -18.23
N LEU A 133 -8.02 -1.87 -17.52
CA LEU A 133 -7.10 -2.95 -17.93
C LEU A 133 -7.39 -3.46 -19.34
N ARG A 134 -8.65 -3.79 -19.61
CA ARG A 134 -9.06 -4.32 -20.91
C ARG A 134 -8.88 -3.31 -22.03
N SER A 135 -8.99 -2.01 -21.74
CA SER A 135 -8.83 -0.94 -22.74
C SER A 135 -7.44 -0.90 -23.38
N VAL A 136 -6.43 -1.40 -22.68
CA VAL A 136 -5.03 -1.52 -23.16
C VAL A 136 -4.65 -2.98 -23.48
N GLY A 137 -5.64 -3.88 -23.60
CA GLY A 137 -5.43 -5.28 -23.95
C GLY A 137 -4.89 -6.17 -22.83
N LEU A 138 -4.92 -5.71 -21.58
CA LEU A 138 -4.47 -6.46 -20.40
C LEU A 138 -5.63 -7.23 -19.74
N SER A 139 -5.28 -8.22 -18.92
CA SER A 139 -6.23 -9.04 -18.16
C SER A 139 -5.89 -9.05 -16.66
N PRO A 140 -6.81 -9.52 -15.80
CA PRO A 140 -6.53 -9.78 -14.38
C PRO A 140 -5.37 -10.77 -14.13
N ASP A 141 -4.87 -11.48 -15.13
CA ASP A 141 -3.66 -12.33 -14.99
C ASP A 141 -2.39 -11.49 -14.77
N SER A 142 -2.46 -10.17 -15.00
CA SER A 142 -1.39 -9.22 -14.71
C SER A 142 -1.25 -8.94 -13.21
N MET A 143 -2.22 -9.37 -12.39
CA MET A 143 -2.18 -9.18 -10.94
C MET A 143 -1.14 -10.09 -10.29
N LEU A 144 -0.42 -9.56 -9.30
CA LEU A 144 0.35 -10.34 -8.34
C LEU A 144 -0.61 -10.89 -7.28
N PRO A 145 -0.78 -12.22 -7.17
CA PRO A 145 -1.58 -12.78 -6.10
C PRO A 145 -0.85 -12.66 -4.76
N SER A 146 -1.60 -12.42 -3.69
CA SER A 146 -1.10 -12.66 -2.34
C SER A 146 -1.31 -14.13 -1.95
N ARG A 147 -0.66 -14.59 -0.88
CA ARG A 147 -0.98 -15.92 -0.31
C ARG A 147 -2.38 -15.99 0.31
N LYS A 148 -3.07 -14.85 0.47
CA LYS A 148 -4.40 -14.77 1.09
C LYS A 148 -5.52 -14.67 0.06
N HIS A 149 -5.28 -13.99 -1.06
CA HIS A 149 -6.30 -13.70 -2.07
C HIS A 149 -5.67 -13.59 -3.47
N PRO A 150 -6.30 -14.18 -4.52
CA PRO A 150 -5.73 -14.20 -5.87
C PRO A 150 -5.61 -12.82 -6.53
N LEU A 151 -6.46 -11.86 -6.14
CA LEU A 151 -6.52 -10.53 -6.77
C LEU A 151 -6.01 -9.38 -5.90
N ALA A 152 -5.73 -9.62 -4.61
CA ALA A 152 -5.50 -8.52 -3.68
C ALA A 152 -4.63 -8.90 -2.48
N PHE A 153 -4.13 -7.86 -1.83
CA PHE A 153 -3.46 -7.90 -0.54
C PHE A 153 -4.37 -7.25 0.49
N PRO A 154 -5.07 -8.02 1.34
CA PRO A 154 -5.82 -7.46 2.46
C PRO A 154 -4.87 -6.88 3.51
N GLU A 155 -5.04 -5.61 3.88
CA GLU A 155 -4.20 -4.96 4.90
C GLU A 155 -4.24 -5.70 6.24
N THR A 156 -5.42 -6.14 6.69
CA THR A 156 -5.54 -6.87 7.95
C THR A 156 -4.74 -8.16 7.97
N TRP A 157 -4.62 -8.84 6.81
CA TRP A 157 -3.79 -10.03 6.69
C TRP A 157 -2.31 -9.70 6.84
N LEU A 158 -1.82 -8.64 6.17
CA LEU A 158 -0.45 -8.14 6.32
C LEU A 158 -0.15 -7.72 7.76
N LYS A 159 -1.08 -6.99 8.40
CA LYS A 159 -0.97 -6.62 9.81
C LYS A 159 -0.84 -7.82 10.74
N TYR A 160 -1.68 -8.84 10.59
CA TYR A 160 -1.60 -10.06 11.42
C TYR A 160 -0.34 -10.87 11.17
N ARG A 161 0.17 -10.88 9.93
CA ARG A 161 1.47 -11.47 9.64
C ARG A 161 2.58 -10.74 10.35
N PHE A 162 2.60 -9.41 10.27
CA PHE A 162 3.61 -8.61 10.94
C PHE A 162 3.57 -8.85 12.45
N GLN A 163 2.40 -8.93 13.09
CA GLN A 163 2.31 -9.25 14.52
C GLN A 163 2.99 -10.57 14.88
N LYS A 164 2.83 -11.60 14.05
CA LYS A 164 3.49 -12.91 14.23
C LYS A 164 5.01 -12.79 14.01
N THR A 165 5.42 -12.07 12.97
CA THR A 165 6.85 -11.83 12.67
C THR A 165 7.52 -11.02 13.78
N ALA A 166 6.89 -9.95 14.24
CA ALA A 166 7.34 -9.08 15.31
C ALA A 166 7.58 -9.86 16.60
N ALA A 167 6.66 -10.76 16.99
CA ALA A 167 6.85 -11.61 18.17
C ALA A 167 8.11 -12.50 18.07
N LYS A 168 8.46 -12.98 16.86
CA LYS A 168 9.69 -13.74 16.62
C LYS A 168 10.91 -12.82 16.66
N LEU A 169 10.85 -11.65 16.02
CA LEU A 169 11.97 -10.71 15.95
C LEU A 169 12.32 -10.10 17.32
N VAL A 170 11.32 -9.85 18.17
CA VAL A 170 11.53 -9.43 19.57
C VAL A 170 12.31 -10.51 20.34
N LYS A 171 11.96 -11.79 20.18
CA LYS A 171 12.71 -12.90 20.81
C LYS A 171 14.15 -13.01 20.30
N GLN A 172 14.40 -12.53 19.08
CA GLN A 172 15.73 -12.48 18.47
C GLN A 172 16.51 -11.21 18.82
N GLY A 173 15.94 -10.28 19.59
CA GLY A 173 16.56 -8.99 19.92
C GLY A 173 16.67 -8.03 18.74
N ARG A 174 15.89 -8.24 17.66
CA ARG A 174 15.92 -7.41 16.45
C ARG A 174 14.85 -6.31 16.44
N LEU A 175 13.87 -6.43 17.34
CA LEU A 175 12.87 -5.41 17.65
C LEU A 175 12.81 -5.25 19.16
N GLU A 176 12.51 -4.05 19.63
CA GLU A 176 12.27 -3.79 21.04
C GLU A 176 10.78 -3.84 21.36
N LYS A 177 10.45 -4.44 22.51
CA LYS A 177 9.10 -4.49 23.05
C LYS A 177 9.05 -3.73 24.36
N ARG A 178 8.15 -2.74 24.44
CA ARG A 178 7.95 -1.90 25.62
C ARG A 178 6.50 -1.94 26.08
N TYR A 179 6.27 -1.63 27.34
CA TYR A 179 4.96 -1.42 27.92
C TYR A 179 4.91 0.04 28.36
N LEU A 180 3.93 0.80 27.89
CA LEU A 180 3.88 2.25 28.08
C LEU A 180 3.65 2.61 29.55
N GLU A 181 2.90 1.80 30.30
CA GLU A 181 2.72 1.93 31.75
C GLU A 181 2.65 0.57 32.48
N SER A 182 2.94 0.56 33.79
CA SER A 182 2.81 -0.63 34.63
C SER A 182 1.34 -1.02 34.79
N GLY A 183 0.89 -2.03 34.06
CA GLY A 183 -0.48 -2.55 34.13
C GLY A 183 -1.22 -2.59 32.79
N GLU A 184 -0.66 -1.98 31.74
CA GLU A 184 -1.22 -2.12 30.40
C GLU A 184 -0.91 -3.50 29.81
N SER A 185 -1.95 -4.15 29.30
CA SER A 185 -1.83 -5.48 28.69
C SER A 185 -1.28 -5.45 27.25
N LYS A 186 -1.15 -4.26 26.65
CA LYS A 186 -0.85 -4.10 25.23
C LYS A 186 0.52 -3.46 25.02
N PRO A 187 1.46 -4.18 24.37
CA PRO A 187 2.81 -3.67 24.18
C PRO A 187 2.93 -2.72 22.99
N GLU A 188 3.93 -1.86 23.06
CA GLU A 188 4.54 -1.19 21.91
C GLU A 188 5.68 -2.07 21.35
N VAL A 189 5.79 -2.16 20.02
CA VAL A 189 6.92 -2.80 19.35
C VAL A 189 7.54 -1.82 18.37
N SER A 190 8.86 -1.63 18.48
CA SER A 190 9.60 -0.60 17.75
C SER A 190 10.89 -1.15 17.18
N PHE A 191 11.28 -0.65 16.01
CA PHE A 191 12.59 -0.86 15.42
C PHE A 191 13.55 0.21 15.96
N LEU A 192 14.73 -0.22 16.42
CA LEU A 192 15.81 0.66 16.83
C LEU A 192 16.76 0.81 15.64
N ASP A 193 16.86 2.01 15.09
CA ASP A 193 17.79 2.27 13.99
C ASP A 193 19.24 2.48 14.48
N ASP A 194 20.20 2.51 13.55
CA ASP A 194 21.63 2.65 13.85
C ASP A 194 21.98 3.97 14.57
N ASN A 195 21.09 4.97 14.51
CA ASN A 195 21.24 6.26 15.20
C ASN A 195 20.61 6.25 16.60
N GLY A 196 20.04 5.12 17.04
CA GLY A 196 19.38 4.98 18.34
C GLY A 196 17.95 5.53 18.38
N ASN A 197 17.32 5.79 17.23
CA ASN A 197 15.94 6.27 17.19
C ASN A 197 14.94 5.10 17.18
N TYR A 198 13.88 5.24 17.97
CA TYR A 198 12.76 4.31 17.98
C TYR A 198 11.77 4.64 16.87
N ARG A 199 11.46 3.64 16.05
CA ARG A 199 10.41 3.71 15.03
C ARG A 199 9.32 2.69 15.34
N THR A 200 8.19 3.19 15.81
CA THR A 200 7.08 2.35 16.28
C THR A 200 6.39 1.64 15.12
N LEU A 201 6.29 0.31 15.20
CA LEU A 201 5.63 -0.54 14.21
C LEU A 201 4.29 -1.08 14.73
N MET A 202 4.18 -1.24 16.05
CA MET A 202 2.94 -1.58 16.73
C MET A 202 2.75 -0.67 17.93
N SER A 203 1.57 -0.07 18.04
CA SER A 203 1.14 0.69 19.21
C SER A 203 -0.14 0.08 19.77
N CYS A 204 -0.21 -0.06 21.10
CA CYS A 204 -1.34 -0.72 21.79
C CYS A 204 -1.68 -2.09 21.19
N GLY A 205 -0.67 -2.88 20.80
CA GLY A 205 -0.85 -4.20 20.18
C GLY A 205 -1.40 -4.20 18.75
N ILE A 206 -1.62 -3.04 18.13
CA ILE A 206 -2.13 -2.89 16.76
C ILE A 206 -0.97 -2.48 15.84
N THR A 207 -0.83 -3.18 14.72
CA THR A 207 0.15 -2.84 13.68
C THR A 207 -0.27 -1.57 12.95
N GLY A 208 0.64 -0.60 12.87
CA GLY A 208 0.48 0.60 12.03
C GLY A 208 0.85 0.33 10.57
N CYS A 209 0.64 1.32 9.69
CA CYS A 209 0.91 1.19 8.25
C CYS A 209 2.36 0.79 7.96
N ALA A 210 3.32 1.26 8.76
CA ALA A 210 4.73 0.88 8.62
C ALA A 210 4.97 -0.64 8.75
N GLY A 211 4.33 -1.32 9.72
CA GLY A 211 4.50 -2.76 9.90
C GLY A 211 3.82 -3.58 8.78
N GLU A 212 2.70 -3.08 8.27
CA GLU A 212 2.01 -3.67 7.13
C GLU A 212 2.87 -3.58 5.85
N MET A 213 3.38 -2.38 5.56
CA MET A 213 4.31 -2.13 4.47
C MET A 213 5.56 -3.00 4.59
N THR A 214 6.05 -3.21 5.82
CA THR A 214 7.20 -4.08 6.06
C THR A 214 6.94 -5.51 5.54
N GLU A 215 5.76 -6.08 5.81
CA GLU A 215 5.39 -7.41 5.30
C GLU A 215 5.09 -7.41 3.80
N MET A 216 4.48 -6.35 3.27
CA MET A 216 4.18 -6.28 1.84
C MET A 216 5.45 -6.31 0.99
N VAL A 217 6.46 -5.49 1.34
CA VAL A 217 7.76 -5.48 0.67
C VAL A 217 8.42 -6.86 0.74
N ALA A 218 8.32 -7.54 1.89
CA ALA A 218 8.84 -8.89 2.05
C ALA A 218 8.10 -9.92 1.18
N GLU A 219 6.77 -9.83 1.06
CA GLU A 219 5.99 -10.73 0.19
C GLU A 219 6.34 -10.53 -1.29
N VAL A 220 6.51 -9.28 -1.74
CA VAL A 220 6.97 -8.95 -3.10
C VAL A 220 8.37 -9.53 -3.36
N TYR A 221 9.31 -9.31 -2.44
CA TYR A 221 10.67 -9.84 -2.55
C TYR A 221 10.70 -11.37 -2.61
N ASN A 222 9.91 -12.02 -1.74
CA ASN A 222 9.80 -13.48 -1.68
C ASN A 222 9.10 -14.07 -2.90
N ALA A 223 8.30 -13.28 -3.63
CA ALA A 223 7.72 -13.66 -4.91
C ALA A 223 8.72 -13.54 -6.08
N GLY A 224 9.95 -13.08 -5.83
CA GLY A 224 11.04 -13.01 -6.82
C GLY A 224 11.31 -11.62 -7.38
N TYR A 225 10.47 -10.64 -7.07
CA TYR A 225 10.60 -9.28 -7.59
C TYR A 225 11.62 -8.47 -6.80
N ARG A 226 12.24 -7.49 -7.45
CA ARG A 226 13.29 -6.64 -6.87
C ARG A 226 13.01 -5.15 -7.01
N THR A 227 11.99 -4.78 -7.77
CA THR A 227 11.56 -3.40 -7.92
C THR A 227 10.07 -3.30 -7.56
N LEU A 228 9.73 -2.33 -6.71
CA LEU A 228 8.36 -2.06 -6.31
C LEU A 228 8.08 -0.56 -6.46
N LEU A 229 7.06 -0.20 -7.23
CA LEU A 229 6.48 1.14 -7.25
C LEU A 229 5.26 1.17 -6.34
N VAL A 230 5.18 2.15 -5.44
CA VAL A 230 4.08 2.34 -4.50
C VAL A 230 3.49 3.73 -4.69
N TYR A 231 2.23 3.76 -5.15
CA TYR A 231 1.40 4.96 -4.99
C TYR A 231 0.76 4.93 -3.60
N ALA A 232 1.15 5.86 -2.73
CA ALA A 232 0.64 5.99 -1.36
C ALA A 232 -0.15 7.29 -1.21
N PRO A 233 -1.23 7.34 -0.39
CA PRO A 233 -1.83 8.61 -0.05
C PRO A 233 -0.82 9.54 0.64
N GLY A 234 -0.90 10.86 0.41
CA GLY A 234 0.04 11.83 1.02
C GLY A 234 0.14 11.74 2.54
N GLU A 235 -0.98 11.53 3.24
CA GLU A 235 -0.99 11.30 4.68
C GLU A 235 -0.24 10.02 5.13
N CYS A 236 -0.06 9.07 4.21
CA CYS A 236 0.59 7.79 4.44
C CYS A 236 2.06 7.76 4.00
N LEU A 237 2.60 8.80 3.34
CA LEU A 237 3.96 8.80 2.79
C LEU A 237 5.01 8.46 3.85
N ASN A 238 5.05 9.20 4.96
CA ASN A 238 6.02 9.00 6.04
C ASN A 238 5.93 7.57 6.66
N PRO A 239 4.74 7.06 7.04
CA PRO A 239 4.59 5.66 7.45
C PRO A 239 5.05 4.63 6.42
N VAL A 240 4.78 4.87 5.13
CA VAL A 240 5.15 3.98 4.03
C VAL A 240 6.67 3.93 3.86
N GLU A 241 7.33 5.09 3.78
CA GLU A 241 8.79 5.19 3.73
C GLU A 241 9.46 4.52 4.94
N THR A 242 8.88 4.74 6.13
CA THR A 242 9.38 4.12 7.37
C THR A 242 9.27 2.60 7.31
N GLY A 243 8.12 2.07 6.86
CA GLY A 243 7.91 0.64 6.71
C GLY A 243 8.84 -0.01 5.69
N VAL A 244 9.09 0.67 4.56
CA VAL A 244 10.02 0.21 3.52
C VAL A 244 11.45 0.18 4.04
N ASP A 245 11.92 1.28 4.64
CA ASP A 245 13.28 1.36 5.21
C ASP A 245 13.53 0.28 6.28
N ILE A 246 12.53 0.07 7.13
CA ILE A 246 12.56 -1.00 8.12
C ILE A 246 12.57 -2.36 7.43
N ALA A 247 11.77 -2.63 6.40
CA ALA A 247 11.82 -3.91 5.68
C ALA A 247 13.21 -4.22 5.13
N LEU A 248 13.83 -3.25 4.44
CA LEU A 248 15.15 -3.45 3.84
C LEU A 248 16.21 -3.74 4.90
N SER A 249 16.17 -3.01 6.02
CA SER A 249 17.13 -3.17 7.13
C SER A 249 16.87 -4.42 7.98
N LEU A 250 15.61 -4.67 8.33
CA LEU A 250 15.16 -5.72 9.25
C LEU A 250 15.06 -7.08 8.56
N TYR A 251 14.78 -7.16 7.27
CA TYR A 251 14.74 -8.45 6.58
C TYR A 251 15.98 -8.72 5.76
N GLY A 252 16.79 -7.69 5.47
CA GLY A 252 17.99 -7.84 4.64
C GLY A 252 17.58 -8.31 3.25
N LEU A 253 16.99 -7.40 2.47
CA LEU A 253 16.39 -7.68 1.17
C LEU A 253 17.31 -7.18 0.04
N PRO A 254 18.45 -7.86 -0.24
CA PRO A 254 19.48 -7.34 -1.13
C PRO A 254 18.97 -7.12 -2.54
N GLY A 255 19.35 -5.98 -3.13
CA GLY A 255 18.95 -5.59 -4.48
C GLY A 255 17.49 -5.13 -4.59
N MET A 256 16.75 -5.05 -3.48
CA MET A 256 15.40 -4.48 -3.49
C MET A 256 15.48 -2.95 -3.67
N THR A 257 14.75 -2.45 -4.65
CA THR A 257 14.50 -1.03 -4.90
C THR A 257 13.01 -0.76 -4.74
N VAL A 258 12.66 0.26 -3.97
CA VAL A 258 11.27 0.69 -3.78
C VAL A 258 11.16 2.17 -4.13
N ILE A 259 10.29 2.49 -5.08
CA ILE A 259 9.93 3.86 -5.46
C ILE A 259 8.57 4.14 -4.83
N ILE A 260 8.47 5.22 -4.07
CA ILE A 260 7.26 5.64 -3.35
C ILE A 260 6.90 7.02 -3.86
N THR A 261 5.62 7.23 -4.18
CA THR A 261 5.12 8.53 -4.59
C THR A 261 3.75 8.78 -3.99
N ASP A 262 3.45 10.05 -3.71
CA ASP A 262 2.20 10.51 -3.11
C ASP A 262 1.32 11.33 -4.09
N PRO A 263 0.69 10.70 -5.09
CA PRO A 263 -0.17 11.41 -6.05
C PRO A 263 -1.54 11.77 -5.44
N GLY A 264 -1.58 12.42 -4.27
CA GLY A 264 -2.80 12.82 -3.55
C GLY A 264 -3.30 11.76 -2.56
N GLY A 265 -4.62 11.68 -2.36
CA GLY A 265 -5.26 10.67 -1.50
C GLY A 265 -5.87 11.20 -0.21
N SER A 266 -6.10 12.52 -0.13
CA SER A 266 -6.76 13.21 0.99
C SER A 266 -7.98 14.02 0.53
N GLY A 267 -8.62 13.59 -0.57
CA GLY A 267 -9.87 14.17 -1.07
C GLY A 267 -9.71 15.02 -2.34
N GLU A 268 -8.53 15.05 -2.94
CA GLU A 268 -8.26 15.73 -4.20
C GLU A 268 -9.12 15.14 -5.32
N MET A 269 -9.66 16.02 -6.16
CA MET A 269 -10.62 15.69 -7.22
C MET A 269 -10.06 15.86 -8.63
N SER A 270 -8.80 16.30 -8.76
CA SER A 270 -8.13 16.46 -10.05
C SER A 270 -6.62 16.34 -9.94
N ALA A 271 -5.95 16.05 -11.07
CA ALA A 271 -4.49 16.06 -11.14
C ALA A 271 -3.91 17.45 -10.81
N ASP A 272 -4.58 18.54 -11.21
CA ASP A 272 -4.14 19.91 -10.90
C ASP A 272 -4.12 20.17 -9.39
N GLU A 273 -5.10 19.65 -8.64
CA GLU A 273 -5.11 19.72 -7.17
C GLU A 273 -3.96 18.91 -6.56
N ILE A 274 -3.68 17.71 -7.10
CA ILE A 274 -2.59 16.84 -6.65
C ILE A 274 -1.23 17.51 -6.86
N PHE A 275 -0.92 17.90 -8.09
CA PHE A 275 0.40 18.45 -8.43
C PHE A 275 0.57 19.92 -8.02
N GLY A 276 -0.52 20.64 -7.78
CA GLY A 276 -0.47 21.98 -7.17
C GLY A 276 0.19 21.99 -5.79
N GLY A 277 0.16 20.86 -5.07
CA GLY A 277 0.86 20.67 -3.79
C GLY A 277 2.33 20.23 -3.91
N LEU A 278 2.83 19.99 -5.13
CA LEU A 278 4.00 19.16 -5.42
C LEU A 278 3.82 17.71 -4.93
N VAL A 279 4.31 16.77 -5.73
CA VAL A 279 4.33 15.34 -5.39
C VAL A 279 5.75 14.96 -5.02
N THR A 280 5.89 14.23 -3.92
CA THR A 280 7.14 13.62 -3.49
C THR A 280 7.36 12.31 -4.23
N VAL A 281 8.60 12.08 -4.63
CA VAL A 281 9.10 10.78 -5.05
C VAL A 281 10.28 10.41 -4.17
N CYS A 282 10.15 9.30 -3.44
CA CYS A 282 11.19 8.74 -2.61
C CYS A 282 11.63 7.38 -3.16
N THR A 283 12.92 7.23 -3.46
CA THR A 283 13.48 5.94 -3.87
C THR A 283 14.40 5.41 -2.79
N ILE A 284 14.13 4.19 -2.34
CA ILE A 284 14.86 3.49 -1.27
C ILE A 284 15.48 2.22 -1.85
N ARG A 285 16.78 2.01 -1.63
CA ARG A 285 17.55 0.86 -2.17
C ARG A 285 18.31 0.14 -1.07
N SER A 286 18.29 -1.20 -1.09
CA SER A 286 19.05 -2.09 -0.19
C SER A 286 20.46 -2.40 -0.67
#